data_AF-X0WEK5-F1
#
_entry.id   AF-X0WEK5-F1
#
_cell.length_a   1.000
_cell.length_b   1.000
_cell.length_c   1.000
_cell.angle_alpha   90.00
_cell.angle_beta   90.00
_cell.angle_gamma   90.00
#
_symmetry.space_group_name_H-M   'P 1'
#
loop_
_entity.id
_entity.type
_entity.pdbx_description
1 polymer ?
#
loop_
_entity_poly.entity_id
_entity_poly.type
_entity_poly.pdbx_seq_one_letter_code
_entity_poly.pdbx_strand_id
1 'polypeptide(L)'
;MPVWQKVNSNALQPYLNEEISQEVALKEAIDPVRQFMFRQTREKDLALLVKMAGRKKPNNSADIPTSVLIPAFVISELKTAFIIGFVLYVPFLIIDMVVASVLL
;
A
#
# COMPACT_ATOMS: atom_id res chain seq x y z
N MET A 1 12.19 -0.85 -10.57
CA MET A 1 10.95 -1.07 -9.79
C MET A 1 10.59 -2.56 -9.83
N PRO A 2 10.89 -3.34 -8.78
CA PRO A 2 10.78 -4.81 -8.82
C PRO A 2 9.35 -5.33 -9.03
N VAL A 3 8.33 -4.61 -8.57
CA VAL A 3 6.92 -4.96 -8.82
C VAL A 3 6.58 -4.79 -10.30
N TRP A 4 6.93 -3.65 -10.90
CA TRP A 4 6.72 -3.38 -12.32
C TRP A 4 7.42 -4.40 -13.22
N GLN A 5 8.65 -4.81 -12.89
CA GLN A 5 9.37 -5.83 -13.64
C GLN A 5 8.61 -7.16 -13.67
N LYS A 6 8.05 -7.60 -12.53
CA LYS A 6 7.22 -8.81 -12.45
C LYS A 6 5.94 -8.69 -13.27
N VAL A 7 5.27 -7.53 -13.22
CA VAL A 7 4.07 -7.27 -14.06
C VAL A 7 4.44 -7.34 -15.54
N ASN A 8 5.57 -6.73 -15.93
CA ASN A 8 5.99 -6.74 -17.32
C ASN A 8 6.32 -8.15 -17.82
N SER A 9 7.13 -8.92 -17.07
CA SER A 9 7.56 -10.25 -17.49
C SER A 9 6.43 -11.28 -17.47
N ASN A 10 5.53 -11.21 -16.48
CA ASN A 10 4.56 -12.27 -16.25
C ASN A 10 3.19 -12.01 -16.89
N ALA A 11 2.86 -10.74 -17.16
CA ALA A 11 1.57 -10.37 -17.70
C ALA A 11 1.68 -9.59 -19.02
N LEU A 12 2.49 -8.52 -19.07
CA LEU A 12 2.49 -7.63 -20.23
C LEU A 12 3.13 -8.26 -21.48
N GLN A 13 4.34 -8.83 -21.36
CA GLN A 13 5.02 -9.46 -22.50
C GLN A 13 4.24 -10.67 -23.06
N PRO A 14 3.78 -11.63 -22.23
CA PRO A 14 3.01 -12.77 -22.74
C PRO A 14 1.68 -12.35 -23.37
N TYR A 15 1.03 -11.30 -22.85
CA TYR A 15 -0.19 -10.75 -23.46
C TYR A 15 0.07 -10.12 -24.83
N LEU A 16 1.16 -9.35 -24.97
CA LEU A 16 1.57 -8.75 -26.24
C LEU A 16 2.00 -9.80 -27.27
N ASN A 17 2.53 -10.93 -26.81
CA ASN A 17 2.87 -12.08 -27.64
C ASN A 17 1.66 -12.99 -27.94
N GLU A 18 0.45 -12.62 -27.50
CA GLU A 18 -0.78 -13.40 -27.65
C GLU A 18 -0.73 -14.81 -26.98
N GLU A 19 0.20 -15.01 -26.03
CA GLU A 19 0.38 -16.27 -25.30
C GLU A 19 -0.68 -16.48 -24.21
N ILE A 20 -1.27 -15.38 -23.70
CA ILE A 20 -2.28 -15.40 -22.65
C ILE A 20 -3.46 -14.49 -23.00
N SER A 21 -4.65 -14.84 -22.50
CA SER A 21 -5.83 -13.99 -22.62
C SER A 21 -5.74 -12.75 -21.71
N GLN A 22 -6.53 -11.73 -22.04
CA GLN A 22 -6.60 -10.50 -21.23
C GLN A 22 -7.00 -10.77 -19.76
N GLU A 23 -7.89 -11.74 -19.52
CA GLU A 23 -8.30 -12.10 -18.15
C GLU A 23 -7.14 -12.71 -17.35
N VAL A 24 -6.35 -13.58 -17.97
CA VAL A 24 -5.18 -14.19 -17.34
C VAL A 24 -4.11 -13.13 -17.11
N ALA A 25 -3.86 -12.28 -18.09
CA ALA A 25 -2.91 -11.17 -17.98
C ALA A 25 -3.27 -10.23 -16.80
N LEU A 26 -4.55 -9.88 -16.64
CA LEU A 26 -5.00 -9.04 -15.55
C LEU A 26 -4.78 -9.70 -14.18
N LYS A 27 -5.04 -11.00 -14.08
CA LYS A 27 -4.84 -11.77 -12.84
C LYS A 27 -3.35 -11.83 -12.46
N GLU A 28 -2.49 -12.19 -13.41
CA GLU A 28 -1.03 -12.26 -13.23
C GLU A 28 -0.41 -10.89 -12.95
N ALA A 29 -0.98 -9.81 -13.50
CA ALA A 29 -0.53 -8.44 -13.23
C ALA A 29 -0.89 -7.97 -11.81
N ILE A 30 -2.05 -8.37 -11.30
CA ILE A 30 -2.56 -7.91 -9.99
C ILE A 30 -1.81 -8.58 -8.83
N ASP A 31 -1.42 -9.84 -8.97
CA ASP A 31 -0.78 -10.61 -7.89
C ASP A 31 0.52 -9.99 -7.32
N PRO A 32 1.52 -9.57 -8.12
CA PRO A 32 2.71 -8.92 -7.58
C PRO A 32 2.40 -7.59 -6.89
N VAL A 33 1.37 -6.87 -7.35
CA VAL A 33 0.91 -5.61 -6.74
C VAL A 33 0.22 -5.90 -5.40
N ARG A 34 -0.64 -6.92 -5.34
CA ARG A 34 -1.25 -7.38 -4.07
C ARG A 34 -0.19 -7.79 -3.07
N GLN A 35 0.81 -8.57 -3.50
CA GLN A 35 1.90 -9.00 -2.62
C GLN A 35 2.74 -7.83 -2.11
N PHE A 36 2.88 -6.77 -2.88
CA PHE A 36 3.49 -5.52 -2.42
C PHE A 36 2.61 -4.84 -1.37
N MET A 37 1.33 -4.63 -1.65
CA MET A 37 0.39 -4.01 -0.73
C MET A 37 0.32 -4.75 0.62
N PHE A 38 0.24 -6.09 0.61
CA PHE A 38 0.23 -6.88 1.85
C PHE A 38 1.48 -6.68 2.71
N ARG A 39 2.64 -6.49 2.10
CA ARG A 39 3.90 -6.27 2.83
C ARG A 39 3.98 -4.90 3.50
N GLN A 40 3.28 -3.91 2.95
CA GLN A 40 3.28 -2.54 3.47
C GLN A 40 2.05 -2.21 4.33
N THR A 41 0.98 -3.00 4.20
CA THR A 41 -0.23 -2.83 5.00
C THR A 41 -0.04 -3.41 6.39
N ARG A 42 -0.24 -2.59 7.42
CA ARG A 42 -0.21 -3.06 8.81
C ARG A 42 -1.38 -4.01 9.07
N GLU A 43 -1.13 -5.10 9.79
CA GLU A 43 -2.16 -6.10 10.12
C GLU A 43 -3.37 -5.50 10.85
N LYS A 44 -3.13 -4.51 11.73
CA LYS A 44 -4.20 -3.82 12.47
C LYS A 44 -5.14 -3.04 11.55
N ASP A 45 -4.58 -2.36 10.56
CA ASP A 45 -5.36 -1.56 9.60
C ASP A 45 -6.11 -2.51 8.65
N LEU A 46 -5.46 -3.59 8.20
CA LEU A 46 -6.13 -4.62 7.42
C LEU A 46 -7.29 -5.28 8.17
N ALA A 47 -7.09 -5.65 9.44
CA ALA A 47 -8.12 -6.25 10.27
C ALA A 47 -9.30 -5.30 10.51
N LEU A 48 -9.05 -4.01 10.67
CA LEU A 48 -10.09 -2.98 10.78
C LEU A 48 -10.97 -2.98 9.52
N LEU A 49 -10.36 -2.91 8.33
CA LEU A 49 -11.11 -2.82 7.07
C LEU A 49 -11.86 -4.12 6.76
N VAL A 50 -11.29 -5.29 7.08
CA VAL A 50 -11.97 -6.58 6.98
C VAL A 50 -13.21 -6.63 7.89
N LYS A 51 -13.09 -6.14 9.13
CA LYS A 51 -14.20 -6.07 10.07
C LYS A 51 -15.29 -5.11 9.58
N MET A 52 -14.91 -3.94 9.06
CA MET A 52 -15.84 -2.96 8.50
C MET A 52 -16.57 -3.49 7.27
N ALA A 53 -15.92 -4.33 6.46
CA ALA A 53 -16.53 -5.01 5.31
C ALA A 53 -17.52 -6.14 5.71
N GLY A 54 -17.79 -6.34 7.00
CA GLY A 54 -18.71 -7.37 7.51
C GLY A 54 -18.26 -8.81 7.22
N ARG A 55 -16.97 -9.02 6.92
CA ARG A 55 -16.45 -10.33 6.55
C ARG A 55 -15.98 -11.11 7.76
N LYS A 56 -16.13 -12.44 7.68
CA LYS A 56 -15.48 -13.37 8.63
C LYS A 56 -13.96 -13.21 8.54
N LYS A 57 -13.27 -13.47 9.65
CA LYS A 57 -11.82 -13.43 9.72
C LYS A 57 -11.24 -14.34 8.61
N PRO A 58 -10.46 -13.78 7.65
CA PRO A 58 -9.86 -14.56 6.58
C PRO A 58 -8.84 -15.53 7.17
N ASN A 59 -8.77 -16.74 6.64
CA ASN A 59 -7.77 -17.72 7.06
C ASN A 59 -6.43 -17.48 6.37
N ASN A 60 -6.46 -16.91 5.16
CA ASN A 60 -5.28 -16.61 4.37
C ASN A 60 -5.37 -15.23 3.69
N SER A 61 -4.23 -14.64 3.36
CA SER A 61 -4.13 -13.35 2.65
C SER A 61 -4.77 -13.40 1.26
N ALA A 62 -4.84 -14.58 0.64
CA ALA A 62 -5.52 -14.82 -0.63
C ALA A 62 -7.03 -14.55 -0.56
N ASP A 63 -7.66 -14.76 0.60
CA ASP A 63 -9.11 -14.62 0.78
C ASP A 63 -9.57 -13.16 0.86
N ILE A 64 -8.61 -12.22 0.98
CA ILE A 64 -8.90 -10.80 1.14
C ILE A 64 -9.08 -10.17 -0.25
N PRO A 65 -10.27 -9.64 -0.57
CA PRO A 65 -10.51 -8.96 -1.84
C PRO A 65 -9.63 -7.74 -2.01
N THR A 66 -9.27 -7.46 -3.26
CA THR A 66 -8.53 -6.24 -3.61
C THR A 66 -9.28 -4.97 -3.22
N SER A 67 -10.63 -4.99 -3.22
CA SER A 67 -11.48 -3.88 -2.77
C SER A 67 -11.39 -3.57 -1.27
N VAL A 68 -10.89 -4.50 -0.46
CA VAL A 68 -10.62 -4.27 0.98
C VAL A 68 -9.14 -3.95 1.21
N LEU A 69 -8.26 -4.62 0.46
CA LEU A 69 -6.81 -4.42 0.55
C LEU A 69 -6.38 -3.01 0.16
N ILE A 70 -6.91 -2.46 -0.94
CA ILE A 70 -6.51 -1.12 -1.40
C ILE A 70 -6.80 -0.05 -0.34
N PRO A 71 -8.03 0.08 0.21
CA PRO A 71 -8.31 1.05 1.27
C PRO A 71 -7.44 0.83 2.52
N ALA A 72 -7.20 -0.42 2.91
CA ALA A 72 -6.36 -0.74 4.07
C ALA A 72 -4.91 -0.29 3.86
N PHE A 73 -4.35 -0.55 2.68
CA PHE A 73 -3.02 -0.10 2.28
C PHE A 73 -2.93 1.43 2.31
N VAL A 74 -3.89 2.14 1.70
CA VAL A 74 -3.91 3.61 1.67
C VAL A 74 -3.94 4.20 3.09
N ILE A 75 -4.75 3.66 3.99
CA ILE A 75 -4.79 4.13 5.39
C ILE A 75 -3.46 3.88 6.11
N SER A 76 -2.87 2.70 5.91
CA SER A 76 -1.55 2.33 6.48
C SER A 76 -0.44 3.27 5.99
N GLU A 77 -0.45 3.60 4.70
CA GLU A 77 0.51 4.53 4.08
C GLU A 77 0.28 5.97 4.54
N LEU A 78 -0.97 6.45 4.60
CA LEU A 78 -1.27 7.79 5.11
C LEU A 78 -0.77 7.96 6.54
N LYS A 79 -1.04 6.99 7.41
CA LYS A 79 -0.53 7.01 8.79
C LYS A 79 0.99 7.06 8.82
N THR A 80 1.65 6.26 7.99
CA THR A 80 3.11 6.22 7.91
C THR A 80 3.67 7.55 7.38
N ALA A 81 3.05 8.14 6.36
CA ALA A 81 3.40 9.43 5.82
C ALA A 81 3.23 10.57 6.85
N PHE A 82 2.15 10.56 7.63
CA PHE A 82 1.95 11.52 8.72
C PHE A 82 3.01 11.40 9.81
N ILE A 83 3.40 10.17 10.19
CA ILE A 83 4.47 9.96 11.18
C ILE A 83 5.80 10.49 10.65
N ILE A 84 6.16 10.16 9.41
CA ILE A 84 7.39 10.65 8.78
C ILE A 84 7.35 12.18 8.70
N GLY A 85 6.25 12.75 8.21
CA GLY A 85 6.06 14.19 8.11
C GLY A 85 6.19 14.89 9.47
N PHE A 86 5.59 14.33 10.52
CA PHE A 86 5.72 14.85 11.87
C PHE A 86 7.18 14.84 12.36
N VAL A 87 7.88 13.71 12.21
CA VAL A 87 9.29 13.58 12.62
C VAL A 87 10.18 14.58 11.86
N LEU A 88 9.94 14.77 10.56
CA LEU A 88 10.65 15.75 9.75
C LEU A 88 10.30 17.20 10.13
N TYR A 89 9.09 17.45 10.63
CA TYR A 89 8.63 18.79 11.01
C TYR A 89 9.18 19.27 12.36
N VAL A 90 9.41 18.35 13.32
CA VAL A 90 9.93 18.66 14.67
C VAL A 90 11.17 19.58 14.69
N PRO A 91 12.25 19.35 13.91
CA PRO A 91 13.41 20.24 13.94
C PRO A 91 13.09 21.67 13.48
N PHE A 92 12.21 21.85 12.49
CA PHE A 92 11.80 23.18 12.03
C PHE A 92 10.99 23.92 13.09
N LEU A 93 10.07 23.22 13.76
CA LEU A 93 9.29 23.77 14.87
C LEU A 93 10.21 24.28 16.00
N ILE A 94 11.25 23.52 16.34
CA ILE A 94 12.22 23.94 17.37
C ILE A 94 12.94 25.23 16.95
N ILE A 95 13.38 25.32 15.68
CA ILE A 95 14.03 26.52 15.16
C ILE A 95 13.08 27.71 15.25
N ASP A 96 11.83 27.56 14.81
CA ASP A 96 10.82 28.63 14.84
C ASP A 96 10.59 29.15 16.28
N MET A 97 10.49 28.24 17.25
CA MET A 97 10.32 28.60 18.66
C MET A 97 11.54 29.34 19.23
N VAL A 98 12.76 28.91 18.89
CA VAL A 98 14.01 29.56 19.33
C VAL A 98 14.13 30.96 18.74
N VAL A 99 13.89 31.11 17.43
CA VAL A 99 13.96 32.42 16.75
C VAL A 99 12.94 33.39 17.34
N ALA A 100 11.70 32.94 17.61
CA ALA A 100 10.68 33.74 18.26
C ALA A 100 11.09 34.23 19.66
N SER A 101 11.80 33.40 20.44
CA SER A 101 12.24 33.74 21.80
C SER A 101 13.41 34.73 21.86
N VAL A 102 14.20 34.84 20.80
CA VAL A 102 15.34 35.78 20.72
C VAL A 102 14.89 37.17 20.26
N LEU A 103 13.80 37.26 19.50
CA LEU A 103 13.24 38.52 19.00
C LEU A 103 12.37 39.25 20.02
N LEU A 104 11.88 38.55 21.04
CA LEU A 104 11.10 39.08 22.16
C LEU A 104 12.02 39.52 23.31
#